data_AF-A0AAN8YLG6-F1
#
_entry.id   AF-A0AAN8YLG6-F1
#
_cell.length_a   1.000
_cell.length_b   1.000
_cell.length_c   1.000
_cell.angle_alpha   90.00
_cell.angle_beta   90.00
_cell.angle_gamma   90.00
#
_symmetry.space_group_name_H-M   'P 1'
#
loop_
_entity.id
_entity.type
_entity.pdbx_description
1 polymer ?
#
loop_
_entity_poly.entity_id
_entity_poly.type
_entity_poly.pdbx_seq_one_letter_code
_entity_poly.pdbx_strand_id
1 'polypeptide(L)'
;MYGFVYDEVHGDYKVVAGFNNESYSYSFLVKVKMYSLNSDSLTSLEDFKSEVLGTESGVFVNGKLHWANSVYRRSGWDIISVDLADRTCGEVEQPYYGEGDFGWTLGVLGTDLAVFCKYQRIQDDVWVLKEYGVKESWIKMFTIDIPCDPRMGHKFCQFFCMSNKGEVLFHFG
;
A
#
# COMPACT_ATOMS: atom_id res chain seq x y z
N MET A 1 -7.27 -8.56 2.64
CA MET A 1 -6.94 -7.42 1.75
C MET A 1 -7.29 -7.77 0.32
N TYR A 2 -7.60 -6.77 -0.51
CA TYR A 2 -7.78 -6.96 -1.94
C TYR A 2 -7.18 -5.77 -2.70
N GLY A 3 -6.91 -5.96 -3.99
CA GLY A 3 -6.48 -4.92 -4.90
C GLY A 3 -7.03 -5.19 -6.30
N PHE A 4 -7.22 -4.12 -7.05
CA PHE A 4 -7.67 -4.17 -8.44
C PHE A 4 -6.48 -3.91 -9.35
N VAL A 5 -6.36 -4.70 -10.40
CA VAL A 5 -5.30 -4.58 -11.39
C VAL A 5 -5.91 -4.60 -12.77
N TYR A 6 -5.40 -3.73 -13.64
CA TYR A 6 -5.62 -3.83 -15.06
C TYR A 6 -4.36 -4.45 -15.70
N ASP A 7 -4.50 -5.64 -16.24
CA ASP A 7 -3.47 -6.32 -17.00
C ASP A 7 -3.52 -5.82 -18.44
N GLU A 8 -2.69 -4.82 -18.75
CA GLU A 8 -2.63 -4.19 -20.07
C GLU A 8 -2.21 -5.18 -21.17
N VAL A 9 -1.40 -6.20 -20.84
CA VAL A 9 -0.90 -7.19 -21.81
C VAL A 9 -2.04 -8.06 -22.33
N HIS A 10 -2.96 -8.45 -21.45
CA HIS A 10 -4.08 -9.33 -21.79
C HIS A 10 -5.42 -8.58 -21.91
N GLY A 11 -5.44 -7.26 -21.70
CA GLY A 11 -6.64 -6.43 -21.69
C GLY A 11 -7.66 -6.91 -20.65
N ASP A 12 -7.21 -7.32 -19.46
CA ASP A 12 -8.04 -7.99 -18.45
C ASP A 12 -8.09 -7.22 -17.13
N TYR A 13 -9.26 -7.18 -16.52
CA TYR A 13 -9.41 -6.69 -15.14
C TYR A 13 -9.28 -7.84 -14.17
N LYS A 14 -8.37 -7.70 -13.22
CA LYS A 14 -8.11 -8.72 -12.21
C LYS A 14 -8.34 -8.19 -10.81
N VAL A 15 -8.91 -9.05 -9.97
CA VAL A 15 -9.04 -8.79 -8.53
C VAL A 15 -8.12 -9.75 -7.81
N VAL A 16 -7.20 -9.20 -7.02
CA VAL A 16 -6.25 -9.98 -6.24
C VAL A 16 -6.62 -9.83 -4.78
N ALA A 17 -6.81 -10.94 -4.08
CA ALA A 17 -7.22 -10.94 -2.69
C ALA A 17 -6.31 -11.84 -1.85
N GLY A 18 -5.80 -11.28 -0.75
CA GLY A 18 -5.03 -11.99 0.27
C GLY A 18 -5.92 -12.41 1.43
N PHE A 19 -5.83 -13.69 1.80
CA PHE A 19 -6.59 -14.33 2.88
C PHE A 19 -5.63 -14.91 3.92
N ASN A 20 -5.91 -14.65 5.20
CA ASN A 20 -5.22 -15.35 6.29
C ASN A 20 -5.68 -16.81 6.33
N ASN A 21 -4.74 -17.74 6.35
CA ASN A 21 -5.03 -19.14 6.65
C ASN A 21 -5.09 -19.37 8.17
N GLU A 22 -5.94 -20.28 8.63
CA GLU A 22 -6.04 -20.62 10.04
C GLU A 22 -4.82 -21.45 10.50
N SER A 23 -4.12 -20.92 11.51
CA SER A 23 -3.26 -21.60 12.49
C SER A 23 -1.93 -22.22 12.01
N TYR A 24 -0.85 -21.45 12.18
CA TYR A 24 0.40 -21.96 12.76
C TYR A 24 0.96 -20.91 13.71
N SER A 25 0.69 -21.13 15.00
CA SER A 25 1.17 -20.49 16.24
C SER A 25 1.72 -19.06 16.28
N TYR A 26 2.42 -18.50 15.27
CA TYR A 26 2.92 -17.11 15.26
C TYR A 26 3.12 -16.51 13.85
N SER A 27 2.69 -17.19 12.77
CA SER A 27 2.80 -16.69 11.39
C SER A 27 1.59 -17.13 10.55
N PHE A 28 0.96 -16.22 9.82
CA PHE A 28 -0.17 -16.54 8.95
C PHE A 28 0.33 -16.82 7.53
N LEU A 29 0.00 -17.98 6.99
CA LEU A 29 0.15 -18.16 5.55
C LEU A 29 -0.92 -17.31 4.87
N VAL A 30 -0.49 -16.40 4.02
CA VAL A 30 -1.36 -15.61 3.16
C VAL A 30 -1.55 -16.37 1.88
N LYS A 31 -2.80 -16.76 1.64
CA LYS A 31 -3.20 -17.25 0.33
C LYS A 31 -3.59 -16.06 -0.51
N VAL A 32 -2.90 -15.85 -1.62
CA VAL A 32 -3.37 -14.90 -2.62
C VAL A 32 -4.15 -15.64 -3.70
N LYS A 33 -5.36 -15.16 -3.93
CA LYS A 33 -6.18 -15.58 -5.07
C LYS A 33 -6.34 -14.42 -6.02
N MET A 34 -6.35 -14.74 -7.30
CA MET A 34 -6.53 -13.80 -8.38
C MET A 34 -7.73 -14.22 -9.22
N TYR A 35 -8.71 -13.34 -9.32
CA TYR A 35 -9.85 -13.49 -10.21
C TYR A 35 -9.57 -12.72 -11.50
N SER A 36 -9.85 -13.32 -12.64
CA SER A 36 -9.77 -12.72 -13.98
C SER A 36 -11.17 -12.54 -14.53
N LEU A 37 -11.49 -11.31 -14.95
CA LEU A 37 -12.79 -10.98 -15.51
C LEU A 37 -12.99 -11.60 -16.90
N ASN A 38 -11.96 -11.58 -17.74
CA ASN A 38 -12.03 -12.10 -19.11
C ASN A 38 -12.23 -13.61 -19.16
N SER A 39 -11.61 -14.35 -18.25
CA SER A 39 -11.69 -15.82 -18.20
C SER A 39 -12.77 -16.34 -17.23
N ASP A 40 -13.42 -15.44 -16.48
CA ASP A 40 -14.33 -15.77 -15.38
C ASP A 40 -13.78 -16.87 -14.47
N SER A 41 -12.51 -16.73 -14.08
CA SER A 41 -11.79 -17.80 -13.38
C SER A 41 -11.02 -17.28 -12.18
N LEU A 42 -10.94 -18.12 -11.15
CA LEU A 42 -10.20 -17.86 -9.91
C LEU A 42 -8.96 -18.76 -9.88
N THR A 43 -7.79 -18.14 -9.81
CA THR A 43 -6.50 -18.84 -9.73
C THR A 43 -5.84 -18.57 -8.37
N SER A 44 -5.29 -19.60 -7.74
CA SER A 44 -4.46 -19.44 -6.54
C SER A 44 -3.02 -19.16 -6.96
N LEU A 45 -2.40 -18.15 -6.35
CA LEU A 45 -0.95 -17.96 -6.39
C LEU A 45 -0.29 -18.81 -5.30
N GLU A 46 1.04 -18.90 -5.33
CA GLU A 46 1.78 -19.60 -4.28
C GLU A 46 1.50 -18.99 -2.90
N ASP A 47 1.38 -19.85 -1.89
CA ASP A 47 1.20 -19.44 -0.51
C ASP A 47 2.47 -18.73 -0.02
N PHE A 48 2.33 -17.56 0.60
CA PHE A 48 3.47 -16.85 1.18
C PHE A 48 3.28 -16.60 2.68
N LYS A 49 4.40 -16.47 3.39
CA LYS A 49 4.40 -16.19 4.83
C LYS A 49 4.20 -14.70 5.05
N SER A 50 3.21 -14.33 5.84
CA SER A 50 3.11 -12.99 6.42
C SER A 50 2.68 -13.05 7.88
N GLU A 51 3.00 -12.01 8.66
CA GLU A 51 2.64 -11.98 10.08
C GLU A 51 1.24 -11.42 10.33
N VAL A 52 0.76 -10.38 9.64
CA VAL A 52 -0.65 -9.94 9.73
C VAL A 52 -1.05 -9.12 8.50
N LEU A 53 -2.03 -9.61 7.73
CA LEU A 53 -2.61 -8.81 6.66
C LEU A 53 -3.38 -7.59 7.18
N GLY A 54 -3.00 -6.40 6.72
CA GLY A 54 -3.75 -5.17 6.93
C GLY A 54 -5.16 -5.21 6.29
N THR A 55 -6.02 -4.30 6.72
CA THR A 55 -7.40 -4.16 6.21
C THR A 55 -7.52 -3.27 4.97
N GLU A 56 -6.44 -2.59 4.59
CA GLU A 56 -6.42 -1.61 3.51
C GLU A 56 -6.43 -2.25 2.11
N SER A 57 -6.91 -1.49 1.13
CA SER A 57 -6.84 -1.88 -0.28
C SER A 57 -5.40 -1.77 -0.80
N GLY A 58 -5.02 -2.69 -1.67
CA GLY A 58 -3.69 -2.70 -2.28
C GLY A 58 -3.54 -1.67 -3.39
N VAL A 59 -2.33 -1.14 -3.55
CA VAL A 59 -1.99 -0.17 -4.59
C VAL A 59 -1.16 -0.82 -5.69
N PHE A 60 -1.58 -0.65 -6.93
CA PHE A 60 -0.89 -1.25 -8.09
C PHE A 60 0.06 -0.24 -8.71
N VAL A 61 1.36 -0.55 -8.69
CA VAL A 61 2.44 0.31 -9.19
C VAL A 61 3.51 -0.57 -9.83
N ASN A 62 4.07 -0.16 -10.96
CA ASN A 62 5.21 -0.83 -11.59
C ASN A 62 5.01 -2.35 -11.79
N GLY A 63 3.82 -2.77 -12.23
CA GLY A 63 3.49 -4.18 -12.47
C GLY A 63 3.21 -5.02 -11.22
N LYS A 64 3.31 -4.42 -10.02
CA LYS A 64 3.21 -5.12 -8.75
C LYS A 64 2.09 -4.54 -7.89
N LEU A 65 1.42 -5.41 -7.14
CA LEU A 65 0.43 -5.01 -6.15
C LEU A 65 1.10 -4.88 -4.78
N HIS A 66 0.83 -3.78 -4.08
CA HIS A 66 1.46 -3.47 -2.81
C HIS A 66 0.43 -3.37 -1.71
N TRP A 67 0.77 -3.94 -0.55
CA TRP A 67 -0.07 -3.84 0.63
C TRP A 67 0.71 -3.43 1.85
N ALA A 68 -0.04 -2.76 2.72
CA ALA A 68 0.36 -2.46 4.06
C ALA A 68 0.31 -3.74 4.94
N ASN A 69 1.44 -4.10 5.54
CA ASN A 69 1.56 -5.21 6.50
C ASN A 69 1.84 -4.66 7.90
N SER A 70 1.05 -5.07 8.89
CA SER A 70 1.27 -4.69 10.29
C SER A 70 2.00 -5.83 10.99
N VAL A 71 3.18 -5.59 11.53
CA VAL A 71 3.95 -6.61 12.25
C VAL A 71 3.76 -6.38 13.76
N TYR A 72 3.60 -7.44 14.55
CA TYR A 72 3.50 -7.33 16.03
C TYR A 72 4.80 -6.85 16.71
N ARG A 73 5.83 -6.48 15.95
CA ARG A 73 7.10 -6.00 16.50
C ARG A 73 7.01 -4.52 16.84
N ARG A 74 7.78 -4.15 17.87
CA ARG A 74 7.75 -2.90 18.67
C ARG A 74 7.83 -1.55 17.91
N SER A 75 7.84 -1.56 16.59
CA SER A 75 7.80 -0.38 15.70
C SER A 75 7.42 -0.74 14.24
N GLY A 76 6.87 -1.94 14.00
CA GLY A 76 7.06 -2.69 12.76
C GLY A 76 5.87 -2.69 11.81
N TRP A 77 6.01 -1.97 10.71
CA TRP A 77 5.15 -2.13 9.56
C TRP A 77 5.99 -2.25 8.31
N ASP A 78 5.54 -3.10 7.38
CA ASP A 78 6.25 -3.44 6.16
C ASP A 78 5.36 -3.27 4.93
N ILE A 79 5.99 -3.09 3.78
CA ILE A 79 5.31 -3.03 2.49
C ILE A 79 5.59 -4.35 1.77
N ILE A 80 4.53 -5.15 1.60
CA ILE A 80 4.60 -6.37 0.81
C ILE A 80 4.24 -6.03 -0.62
N SER A 81 5.00 -6.55 -1.56
CA SER A 81 4.74 -6.53 -3.00
C SER A 81 4.42 -7.93 -3.51
N VAL A 82 3.48 -8.02 -4.44
CA VAL A 82 3.19 -9.24 -5.19
C VAL A 82 3.28 -8.94 -6.68
N ASP A 83 4.20 -9.66 -7.33
CA ASP A 83 4.35 -9.67 -8.77
C ASP A 83 3.37 -10.67 -9.37
N LEU A 84 2.45 -10.17 -10.19
CA LEU A 84 1.42 -11.00 -10.81
C LEU A 84 1.92 -11.72 -12.07
N ALA A 85 2.97 -11.21 -12.71
CA ALA A 85 3.59 -11.83 -13.86
C ALA A 85 4.46 -13.02 -13.41
N ASP A 86 5.34 -12.77 -12.45
CA ASP A 86 6.27 -13.78 -11.94
C ASP A 86 5.67 -14.66 -10.83
N ARG A 87 4.48 -14.29 -10.32
CA ARG A 87 3.78 -14.96 -9.21
C ARG A 87 4.61 -15.02 -7.93
N THR A 88 5.46 -14.02 -7.72
CA THR A 88 6.36 -13.93 -6.56
C THR A 88 5.87 -12.88 -5.58
N CYS A 89 6.22 -13.07 -4.30
CA CYS A 89 6.07 -12.04 -3.28
C CYS A 89 7.44 -11.51 -2.87
N GLY A 90 7.50 -10.25 -2.48
CA GLY A 90 8.71 -9.63 -1.94
C GLY A 90 8.38 -8.48 -1.01
N GLU A 91 9.38 -7.98 -0.30
CA GLU A 91 9.26 -6.79 0.54
C GLU A 91 9.85 -5.59 -0.18
N VAL A 92 9.25 -4.41 0.00
CA VAL A 92 9.82 -3.14 -0.49
C VAL A 92 10.66 -2.55 0.63
N GLU A 93 11.94 -2.36 0.38
CA GLU A 93 12.83 -1.70 1.32
C GLU A 93 12.37 -0.26 1.59
N GLN A 94 12.35 0.12 2.86
CA GLN A 94 11.78 1.38 3.32
C GLN A 94 12.85 2.37 3.79
N PRO A 95 12.64 3.69 3.62
CA PRO A 95 13.50 4.70 4.18
C PRO A 95 13.26 4.83 5.69
N TYR A 96 14.08 5.65 6.32
CA TYR A 96 13.79 6.14 7.65
C TYR A 96 12.83 7.33 7.56
N TYR A 97 11.59 7.14 7.99
CA TYR A 97 10.55 8.17 7.92
C TYR A 97 10.63 9.22 9.04
N GLY A 98 11.45 9.00 10.08
CA GLY A 98 11.57 9.88 11.25
C GLY A 98 11.29 9.17 12.57
N GLU A 99 11.41 9.91 13.68
CA GLU A 99 11.06 9.42 15.02
C GLU A 99 9.58 9.64 15.33
N GLY A 100 9.04 8.82 16.24
CA GLY A 100 7.69 8.94 16.74
C GLY A 100 6.73 7.89 16.19
N ASP A 101 5.57 7.78 16.85
CA ASP A 101 4.49 6.91 16.42
C ASP A 101 3.60 7.68 15.43
N PHE A 102 3.40 7.12 14.24
CA PHE A 102 2.59 7.70 13.19
C PHE A 102 1.74 6.63 12.52
N GLY A 103 0.51 7.02 12.16
CA GLY A 103 -0.30 6.19 11.27
C GLY A 103 0.27 6.25 9.86
N TRP A 104 -0.01 5.27 9.02
CA TRP A 104 0.48 5.29 7.64
C TRP A 104 -0.53 4.67 6.69
N THR A 105 -0.48 5.12 5.44
CA THR A 105 -1.27 4.54 4.34
C THR A 105 -0.44 4.52 3.07
N LEU A 106 -0.64 3.50 2.25
CA LEU A 106 -0.07 3.45 0.90
C LEU A 106 -0.96 4.20 -0.09
N GLY A 107 -0.34 4.75 -1.12
CA GLY A 107 -1.02 5.36 -2.25
C GLY A 107 -0.14 5.39 -3.49
N VAL A 108 -0.63 6.07 -4.51
CA VAL A 108 0.10 6.29 -5.76
C VAL A 108 0.17 7.78 -6.00
N LEU A 109 1.37 8.34 -6.15
CA LEU A 109 1.56 9.74 -6.49
C LEU A 109 2.08 9.86 -7.92
N GLY A 110 1.21 10.24 -8.85
CA GLY A 110 1.49 10.15 -10.27
C GLY A 110 1.52 8.68 -10.70
N THR A 111 2.72 8.16 -10.97
CA THR A 111 2.99 6.76 -11.31
C THR A 111 3.75 6.01 -10.21
N ASP A 112 4.15 6.72 -9.17
CA ASP A 112 5.13 6.23 -8.20
C ASP A 112 4.43 5.75 -6.92
N LEU A 113 5.04 4.75 -6.27
CA LEU A 113 4.56 4.26 -4.98
C LEU A 113 4.78 5.35 -3.93
N ALA A 114 3.73 5.65 -3.17
CA ALA A 114 3.75 6.68 -2.15
C ALA A 114 3.34 6.13 -0.77
N VAL A 115 3.97 6.68 0.26
CA VAL A 115 3.66 6.43 1.67
C VAL A 115 3.28 7.76 2.30
N PHE A 116 2.15 7.75 3.00
CA PHE A 116 1.63 8.90 3.73
C PHE A 116 1.81 8.65 5.22
N CYS A 117 2.76 9.32 5.86
CA CYS A 117 3.04 9.21 7.29
C CYS A 117 2.23 10.28 8.04
N LYS A 118 1.37 9.85 8.96
CA LYS A 118 0.35 10.68 9.63
C LYS A 118 0.73 10.91 11.08
N TYR A 119 1.33 12.08 11.35
CA TYR A 119 1.85 12.45 12.67
C TYR A 119 0.78 13.18 13.48
N GLN A 120 0.26 12.48 14.49
CA GLN A 120 -0.62 13.03 15.53
C GLN A 120 -1.81 13.89 15.02
N ARG A 121 -2.21 13.73 13.75
CA ARG A 121 -3.28 14.48 13.06
C ARG A 121 -3.02 15.98 12.91
N ILE A 122 -1.75 16.39 12.99
CA ILE A 122 -1.31 17.78 12.80
C ILE A 122 -0.54 17.90 11.48
N GLN A 123 0.10 16.81 11.05
CA GLN A 123 1.00 16.85 9.91
C GLN A 123 1.04 15.50 9.21
N ASP A 124 0.99 15.54 7.88
CA ASP A 124 1.18 14.37 7.03
C ASP A 124 2.41 14.56 6.13
N ASP A 125 3.37 13.64 6.23
CA ASP A 125 4.51 13.59 5.32
C ASP A 125 4.23 12.65 4.16
N VAL A 126 4.56 13.10 2.95
CA VAL A 126 4.41 12.30 1.74
C VAL A 126 5.77 11.90 1.22
N TRP A 127 6.02 10.59 1.24
CA TRP A 127 7.22 9.95 0.72
C TRP A 127 6.91 9.22 -0.58
N VAL A 128 7.82 9.30 -1.55
CA VAL A 128 7.67 8.67 -2.87
C VAL A 128 8.92 7.89 -3.23
N LEU A 129 8.73 6.65 -3.69
CA LEU A 129 9.79 5.81 -4.23
C LEU A 129 10.00 6.15 -5.70
N LYS A 130 11.11 6.83 -6.04
CA LYS A 130 11.36 7.31 -7.40
C LYS A 130 11.94 6.25 -8.33
N GLU A 131 12.78 5.37 -7.80
CA GLU A 131 13.34 4.25 -8.54
C GLU A 131 12.92 2.96 -7.83
N TYR A 132 12.04 2.21 -8.48
CA TYR A 132 11.42 1.06 -7.85
C TYR A 132 12.47 0.00 -7.47
N GLY A 133 12.46 -0.42 -6.20
CA GLY A 133 13.42 -1.38 -5.65
C GLY A 133 14.73 -0.76 -5.15
N VAL A 134 14.92 0.55 -5.28
CA VAL A 134 16.11 1.26 -4.77
C VAL A 134 15.73 2.06 -3.53
N LYS A 135 16.10 1.58 -2.35
CA LYS A 135 15.78 2.20 -1.06
C LYS A 135 16.21 3.66 -0.97
N GLU A 136 17.37 4.00 -1.52
CA GLU A 136 17.93 5.36 -1.48
C GLU A 136 17.14 6.34 -2.36
N SER A 137 16.25 5.85 -3.23
CA SER A 137 15.42 6.68 -4.10
C SER A 137 14.12 7.17 -3.45
N TRP A 138 13.84 6.74 -2.21
CA TRP A 138 12.75 7.30 -1.43
C TRP A 138 13.03 8.76 -1.11
N ILE A 139 12.12 9.64 -1.53
CA ILE A 139 12.21 11.07 -1.26
C ILE A 139 10.96 11.56 -0.54
N LYS A 140 11.16 12.41 0.48
CA LYS A 140 10.08 13.18 1.08
C LYS A 140 9.73 14.32 0.13
N MET A 141 8.57 14.24 -0.52
CA MET A 141 8.13 15.20 -1.53
C MET A 141 7.63 16.50 -0.88
N PHE A 142 6.79 16.38 0.14
CA PHE A 142 6.25 17.52 0.87
C PHE A 142 5.64 17.09 2.21
N THR A 143 5.39 18.09 3.03
CA THR A 143 4.72 18.00 4.31
C THR A 143 3.44 18.80 4.23
N ILE A 144 2.34 18.19 4.66
CA ILE A 144 1.01 18.79 4.68
C ILE A 144 0.68 19.10 6.13
N ASP A 145 0.58 20.38 6.45
CA ASP A 145 0.07 20.79 7.75
C ASP A 145 -1.46 20.68 7.73
N ILE A 146 -2.00 19.85 8.62
CA ILE A 146 -3.43 19.67 8.79
C ILE A 146 -3.91 20.78 9.73
N PRO A 147 -4.80 21.67 9.26
CA PRO A 147 -5.34 22.70 10.13
C PRO A 147 -6.11 22.04 11.28
N CYS A 148 -5.58 22.19 12.50
CA CYS A 148 -6.22 21.75 13.73
C CYS A 148 -7.50 22.57 13.98
N ASP A 149 -8.63 22.24 13.33
CA ASP A 149 -9.93 22.74 13.78
C ASP A 149 -10.45 21.79 14.88
N PRO A 150 -10.53 22.22 16.15
CA PRO A 150 -11.05 21.41 17.24
C PRO A 150 -12.53 20.99 17.04
N ARG A 151 -13.26 21.61 16.11
CA ARG A 151 -14.63 21.24 15.71
C ARG A 151 -14.68 20.19 14.62
N MET A 152 -13.59 19.98 13.88
CA MET A 152 -13.55 18.99 12.81
C MET A 152 -13.42 17.56 13.34
N GLY A 153 -13.09 17.37 14.62
CA GLY A 153 -12.85 16.03 15.13
C GLY A 153 -11.70 15.34 14.39
N HIS A 154 -11.54 14.05 14.62
CA HIS A 154 -10.42 13.26 14.09
C HIS A 154 -10.61 12.87 12.62
N LYS A 155 -10.55 13.84 11.71
CA LYS A 155 -10.74 13.57 10.27
C LYS A 155 -9.43 13.14 9.61
N PHE A 156 -9.49 12.02 8.91
CA PHE A 156 -8.38 11.47 8.17
C PHE A 156 -8.18 12.28 6.88
N CYS A 157 -6.94 12.67 6.60
CA CYS A 157 -6.56 13.08 5.26
C CYS A 157 -6.31 11.79 4.45
N GLN A 158 -7.12 11.57 3.43
CA GLN A 158 -6.91 10.49 2.47
C GLN A 158 -6.56 11.12 1.13
N PHE A 159 -5.39 10.77 0.59
CA PHE A 159 -5.03 11.16 -0.77
C PHE A 159 -6.00 10.49 -1.75
N PHE A 160 -6.54 11.28 -2.67
CA PHE A 160 -7.57 10.82 -3.60
C PHE A 160 -7.01 10.61 -5.00
N CYS A 161 -6.35 11.63 -5.58
CA CYS A 161 -5.72 11.55 -6.90
C CYS A 161 -4.80 12.75 -7.18
N MET A 162 -3.97 12.62 -8.21
CA MET A 162 -3.21 13.73 -8.79
C MET A 162 -3.75 14.05 -10.19
N SER A 163 -3.91 15.34 -10.50
CA SER A 163 -4.28 15.81 -11.84
C SER A 163 -3.09 15.73 -12.79
N ASN A 164 -3.37 15.73 -14.10
CA ASN A 164 -2.34 15.82 -15.13
C ASN A 164 -1.52 17.13 -15.08
N LYS A 165 -1.95 18.13 -14.31
CA LYS A 165 -1.22 19.38 -14.06
C LYS A 165 -0.34 19.32 -12.80
N GLY A 166 -0.28 18.18 -12.13
CA GLY A 166 0.47 18.00 -10.89
C GLY A 166 -0.27 18.50 -9.64
N GLU A 167 -1.56 18.83 -9.74
CA GLU A 167 -2.37 19.22 -8.58
C GLU A 167 -2.77 17.97 -7.80
N VAL A 168 -2.64 18.02 -6.48
CA VAL A 168 -2.83 16.88 -5.59
C VAL A 168 -4.12 17.10 -4.82
N LEU A 169 -5.09 16.19 -4.96
CA LEU A 169 -6.38 16.28 -4.29
C LEU A 169 -6.38 15.41 -3.03
N PHE A 170 -6.72 16.05 -1.92
CA PHE A 170 -6.93 15.41 -0.63
C PHE A 170 -8.41 15.42 -0.26
N HIS A 171 -8.90 14.29 0.24
CA HIS A 171 -10.19 14.21 0.89
C HIS A 171 -10.01 14.38 2.39
N PHE A 172 -10.64 15.42 2.94
CA PHE A 172 -10.79 15.60 4.37
C PHE A 172 -12.13 14.97 4.77
N GLY A 173 -12.08 13.95 5.63
CA GLY A 173 -13.27 13.22 6.15
C GLY A 173 -14.25 14.10 6.90
#